data_AF-A0A1V9XSJ1-F1
#
_entry.id   AF-A0A1V9XSJ1-F1
#
_cell.length_a   1.000
_cell.length_b   1.000
_cell.length_c   1.000
_cell.angle_alpha   90.00
_cell.angle_beta   90.00
_cell.angle_gamma   90.00
#
_symmetry.space_group_name_H-M   'P 1'
#
loop_
_entity.id
_entity.type
_entity.pdbx_description
1 polymer ?
#
loop_
_entity_poly.entity_id
_entity_poly.type
_entity_poly.pdbx_seq_one_letter_code
_entity_poly.pdbx_strand_id
1 'polypeptide(L)'
;MADHTTSEFVVDEVSTMIREAVEKIIGGNIYQASKVPQWTNTTVEHILSQLTKQNKNLKYVVSCVIMQKNGAGLHTASSCYWDNTTDGSCTVRWENKTMYCIVSVFGLAF
;
A
#
# COMPACT_ATOMS: atom_id res chain seq x y z
N MET A 1 -33.26 11.13 -3.74
CA MET A 1 -32.45 11.11 -2.51
C MET A 1 -31.37 10.08 -2.78
N ALA A 2 -30.17 10.51 -3.17
CA ALA A 2 -29.10 9.59 -3.56
C ALA A 2 -28.53 8.96 -2.30
N ASP A 3 -28.62 7.64 -2.19
CA ASP A 3 -27.96 6.86 -1.16
C ASP A 3 -26.45 7.11 -1.28
N HIS A 4 -25.84 7.74 -0.28
CA HIS A 4 -24.39 7.83 -0.18
C HIS A 4 -23.91 6.51 0.41
N THR A 5 -23.91 5.46 -0.43
CA THR A 5 -23.27 4.19 -0.09
C THR A 5 -21.79 4.47 0.13
N THR A 6 -21.38 4.53 1.38
CA THR A 6 -19.99 4.80 1.77
C THR A 6 -19.19 3.55 1.43
N SER A 7 -18.17 3.67 0.58
CA SER A 7 -17.32 2.54 0.18
C SER A 7 -16.74 1.83 1.42
N GLU A 8 -16.76 0.50 1.43
CA GLU A 8 -16.13 -0.30 2.49
C GLU A 8 -14.61 -0.06 2.55
N PHE A 9 -14.02 0.36 1.42
CA PHE A 9 -12.62 0.73 1.31
C PHE A 9 -12.37 2.16 1.84
N VAL A 10 -12.03 2.25 3.12
CA VAL A 10 -11.75 3.53 3.79
C VAL A 10 -10.29 3.93 3.57
N VAL A 11 -10.06 4.86 2.63
CA VAL A 11 -8.71 5.28 2.18
C VAL A 11 -7.83 5.77 3.33
N ASP A 12 -8.37 6.54 4.28
CA ASP A 12 -7.58 7.12 5.38
C ASP A 12 -7.09 6.05 6.38
N GLU A 13 -7.94 5.06 6.68
CA GLU A 13 -7.56 3.90 7.50
C GLU A 13 -6.45 3.10 6.83
N VAL A 14 -6.63 2.81 5.53
CA VAL A 14 -5.64 2.07 4.74
C VAL A 14 -4.33 2.86 4.60
N SER A 15 -4.39 4.17 4.36
CA SER A 15 -3.20 5.02 4.27
C SER A 15 -2.42 5.02 5.58
N THR A 16 -3.11 5.09 6.73
CA THR A 16 -2.47 5.08 8.04
C THR A 16 -1.79 3.75 8.30
N MET A 17 -2.51 2.64 8.04
CA MET A 17 -1.97 1.28 8.15
C MET A 17 -0.71 1.08 7.29
N ILE A 18 -0.72 1.56 6.04
CA ILE A 18 0.45 1.46 5.15
C ILE A 18 1.64 2.24 5.75
N ARG A 19 1.42 3.48 6.21
CA ARG A 19 2.49 4.33 6.79
C ARG A 19 3.11 3.67 8.00
N GLU A 20 2.29 3.16 8.92
CA GLU A 20 2.77 2.46 10.12
C GLU A 20 3.54 1.18 9.78
N ALA A 21 3.06 0.40 8.81
CA ALA A 21 3.73 -0.82 8.37
C ALA A 21 5.12 -0.51 7.79
N VAL A 22 5.21 0.48 6.90
CA VAL A 22 6.46 0.87 6.26
C VAL A 22 7.44 1.43 7.30
N GLU A 23 6.99 2.32 8.18
CA GLU A 23 7.84 2.90 9.23
C GLU A 23 8.39 1.81 10.16
N LYS A 24 7.54 0.86 10.57
CA LYS A 24 7.93 -0.25 11.44
C LYS A 24 8.98 -1.17 10.80
N ILE A 25 8.86 -1.46 9.51
CA ILE A 25 9.69 -2.46 8.83
C ILE A 25 11.00 -1.85 8.34
N ILE A 26 10.95 -0.67 7.73
CA ILE A 26 12.11 -0.07 7.06
C ILE A 26 12.52 1.32 7.58
N GLY A 27 11.77 1.91 8.52
CA GLY A 27 11.97 3.30 8.97
C GLY A 27 13.40 3.64 9.41
N GLY A 28 13.95 2.82 10.30
CA GLY A 28 15.32 2.97 10.82
C GLY A 28 16.43 2.36 9.95
N ASN A 29 16.10 1.80 8.78
CA ASN A 29 17.06 1.03 7.99
C ASN A 29 17.72 1.88 6.90
N ILE A 30 19.00 1.61 6.65
CA ILE A 30 19.74 2.11 5.48
C ILE A 30 19.54 1.11 4.35
N TYR A 31 19.39 1.58 3.12
CA TYR A 31 19.20 0.73 1.95
C TYR A 31 20.28 -0.36 1.85
N GLN A 32 19.83 -1.62 1.75
CA GLN A 32 20.68 -2.79 1.51
C GLN A 32 19.98 -3.69 0.50
N ALA A 33 20.54 -3.83 -0.71
CA ALA A 33 19.91 -4.56 -1.81
C ALA A 33 19.54 -6.01 -1.43
N SER A 34 20.37 -6.68 -0.62
CA SER A 34 20.13 -8.05 -0.15
C SER A 34 18.93 -8.18 0.80
N LYS A 35 18.51 -7.09 1.45
CA LYS A 35 17.36 -7.05 2.38
C LYS A 35 16.06 -6.62 1.71
N VAL A 36 16.13 -5.97 0.55
CA VAL A 36 14.95 -5.46 -0.17
C VAL A 36 13.88 -6.54 -0.40
N PRO A 37 14.20 -7.76 -0.88
CA PRO A 37 13.18 -8.79 -1.10
C PRO A 37 12.44 -9.19 0.19
N GLN A 38 13.18 -9.24 1.31
CA GLN A 38 12.58 -9.52 2.61
C GLN A 38 11.66 -8.37 3.03
N TRP A 39 12.13 -7.12 2.95
CA TRP A 39 11.34 -5.95 3.33
C TRP A 39 10.07 -5.80 2.50
N THR A 40 10.14 -6.02 1.19
CA THR A 40 8.94 -5.97 0.33
C THR A 40 7.94 -7.03 0.73
N ASN A 41 8.37 -8.28 0.92
CA ASN A 41 7.47 -9.38 1.29
C ASN A 41 6.84 -9.14 2.67
N THR A 42 7.65 -8.80 3.68
CA THR A 42 7.15 -8.51 5.03
C THR A 42 6.17 -7.34 5.03
N THR A 43 6.40 -6.30 4.21
CA THR A 43 5.48 -5.15 4.11
C THR A 43 4.15 -5.57 3.52
N VAL A 44 4.16 -6.32 2.40
CA VAL A 44 2.96 -6.82 1.74
C VAL A 44 2.17 -7.73 2.66
N GLU A 45 2.82 -8.71 3.29
CA GLU A 45 2.19 -9.66 4.21
C GLU A 45 1.60 -8.96 5.44
N HIS A 46 2.32 -7.99 6.02
CA HIS A 46 1.83 -7.25 7.18
C HIS A 46 0.54 -6.49 6.86
N ILE A 47 0.53 -5.77 5.73
CA ILE A 47 -0.65 -4.99 5.29
C ILE A 47 -1.81 -5.94 4.95
N LEU A 48 -1.58 -7.00 4.17
CA LEU A 48 -2.61 -7.99 3.86
C LEU A 48 -3.20 -8.65 5.11
N SER A 49 -2.36 -8.99 6.09
CA SER A 49 -2.82 -9.57 7.36
C SER A 49 -3.71 -8.60 8.15
N GLN A 50 -3.41 -7.31 8.13
CA GLN A 50 -4.24 -6.32 8.81
C GLN A 50 -5.56 -6.04 8.06
N LEU A 51 -5.53 -5.97 6.73
CA LEU A 51 -6.73 -5.79 5.90
C LEU A 51 -7.70 -6.96 6.05
N THR A 52 -7.20 -8.20 6.03
CA THR A 52 -8.04 -9.40 6.17
C THR A 52 -8.68 -9.50 7.56
N LYS A 53 -8.03 -8.97 8.61
CA LYS A 53 -8.62 -8.89 9.96
C LYS A 53 -9.79 -7.92 10.07
N GLN A 54 -9.92 -6.95 9.17
CA GLN A 54 -11.07 -6.04 9.15
C GLN A 54 -12.37 -6.77 8.76
N ASN A 55 -12.27 -7.97 8.18
CA ASN A 55 -13.40 -8.81 7.79
C ASN A 55 -14.46 -8.08 6.93
N LYS A 56 -13.99 -7.15 6.09
CA LYS A 56 -14.80 -6.48 5.07
C LYS A 56 -14.94 -7.36 3.83
N ASN A 57 -16.01 -7.20 3.06
CA ASN A 57 -16.32 -8.05 1.92
C ASN A 57 -15.54 -7.62 0.67
N LEU A 58 -14.21 -7.55 0.79
CA LEU A 58 -13.30 -7.07 -0.24
C LEU A 58 -12.20 -8.11 -0.54
N LYS A 59 -11.86 -8.24 -1.82
CA LYS A 59 -10.60 -8.84 -2.28
C LYS A 59 -9.52 -7.77 -2.28
N TYR A 60 -8.35 -8.09 -1.72
CA TYR A 60 -7.25 -7.14 -1.61
C TYR A 60 -6.07 -7.50 -2.50
N VAL A 61 -5.50 -6.49 -3.15
CA VAL A 61 -4.21 -6.57 -3.84
C VAL A 61 -3.27 -5.54 -3.21
N VAL A 62 -2.06 -5.95 -2.85
CA VAL A 62 -1.04 -5.07 -2.28
C VAL A 62 0.24 -5.19 -3.10
N SER A 63 0.76 -4.06 -3.58
CA SER A 63 2.02 -3.94 -4.29
C SER A 63 2.97 -3.05 -3.51
N CYS A 64 4.24 -3.44 -3.39
CA CYS A 64 5.28 -2.69 -2.70
C CYS A 64 6.54 -2.60 -3.58
N VAL A 65 7.04 -1.39 -3.77
CA VAL A 65 8.26 -1.09 -4.53
C VAL A 65 9.22 -0.34 -3.62
N ILE A 66 10.42 -0.88 -3.42
CA ILE A 66 11.51 -0.20 -2.71
C ILE A 66 12.62 0.11 -3.72
N MET A 67 13.06 1.36 -3.78
CA MET A 67 14.10 1.82 -4.70
C MET A 67 15.19 2.61 -3.98
N GLN A 68 16.46 2.35 -4.30
CA GLN A 68 17.59 3.13 -3.80
C GLN A 68 17.51 4.60 -4.24
N LYS A 69 17.84 5.53 -3.35
CA LYS A 69 18.07 6.94 -3.70
C LYS A 69 19.49 7.12 -4.25
N ASN A 70 19.62 7.14 -5.56
CA ASN A 70 20.88 7.35 -6.28
C ASN A 70 20.76 8.34 -7.45
N GLY A 71 19.68 9.14 -7.48
CA GLY A 71 19.39 10.07 -8.58
C GLY A 71 18.56 9.46 -9.72
N ALA A 72 18.29 8.16 -9.71
CA ALA A 72 17.37 7.55 -10.67
C ALA A 72 15.91 8.01 -10.42
N GLY A 73 15.17 8.17 -11.52
CA GLY A 73 13.74 8.46 -11.49
C GLY A 73 12.89 7.20 -11.37
N LEU A 74 11.71 7.32 -10.77
CA LEU A 74 10.69 6.28 -10.69
C LEU A 74 9.32 6.88 -11.02
N HIS A 75 8.61 6.25 -11.95
CA HIS A 75 7.25 6.61 -12.31
C HIS A 75 6.33 5.41 -12.15
N THR A 76 5.27 5.56 -11.36
CA THR A 76 4.25 4.53 -11.12
C THR A 76 2.88 5.11 -11.41
N ALA A 77 2.08 4.38 -12.18
CA ALA A 77 0.70 4.72 -12.47
C ALA A 77 -0.16 3.44 -12.46
N SER A 78 -1.42 3.58 -12.08
CA SER A 78 -2.43 2.52 -12.13
C SER A 78 -3.65 3.01 -12.88
N SER A 79 -4.31 2.10 -13.60
CA SER A 79 -5.59 2.31 -14.25
C SER A 79 -6.44 1.07 -13.97
N CYS A 80 -7.68 1.29 -13.54
CA CYS A 80 -8.59 0.23 -13.10
C CYS A 80 -9.90 0.33 -13.88
N TYR A 81 -10.47 -0.83 -14.21
CA TYR A 81 -11.83 -0.95 -14.71
C TYR A 81 -12.66 -1.71 -13.68
N TRP A 82 -13.49 -0.98 -12.94
CA TRP A 82 -14.08 -1.43 -11.67
C TRP A 82 -15.32 -0.59 -11.31
N ASP A 83 -15.99 -0.88 -10.20
CA ASP A 83 -17.12 -0.11 -9.70
C ASP A 83 -16.64 1.02 -8.77
N ASN A 84 -16.80 2.27 -9.20
CA ASN A 84 -16.37 3.46 -8.45
C ASN A 84 -17.13 3.70 -7.12
N THR A 85 -18.19 2.95 -6.86
CA THR A 85 -18.96 3.05 -5.61
C THR A 85 -18.49 2.06 -4.55
N THR A 86 -18.01 0.90 -4.95
CA THR A 86 -17.69 -0.22 -4.06
C THR A 86 -16.19 -0.54 -4.01
N ASP A 87 -15.45 -0.25 -5.09
CA ASP A 87 -14.02 -0.51 -5.21
C ASP A 87 -13.19 0.73 -4.89
N GLY A 88 -11.92 0.51 -4.52
CA GLY A 88 -11.04 1.61 -4.15
C GLY A 88 -9.56 1.26 -4.18
N SER A 89 -8.72 2.30 -4.19
CA SER A 89 -7.27 2.14 -4.04
C SER A 89 -6.66 3.22 -3.16
N CYS A 90 -5.51 2.89 -2.58
CA CYS A 90 -4.70 3.80 -1.79
C CYS A 90 -3.23 3.59 -2.15
N THR A 91 -2.56 4.65 -2.61
CA THR A 91 -1.12 4.65 -2.85
C THR A 91 -0.43 5.58 -1.87
N VAL A 92 0.53 5.04 -1.12
CA VAL A 92 1.36 5.80 -0.19
C VAL A 92 2.80 5.79 -0.67
N ARG A 93 3.39 6.98 -0.72
CA ARG A 93 4.83 7.18 -0.90
C ARG A 93 5.46 7.47 0.46
N TRP A 94 6.51 6.74 0.77
CA TRP A 94 7.37 6.92 1.94
C TRP A 94 8.82 7.03 1.48
N GLU A 95 9.64 7.71 2.27
CA GLU A 95 11.07 7.82 1.99
C GLU A 95 11.89 8.06 3.26
N ASN A 96 13.14 7.62 3.21
CA ASN A 96 14.16 8.08 4.15
C ASN A 96 15.38 8.62 3.39
N LYS A 97 16.53 8.79 4.06
CA LYS A 97 17.74 9.33 3.43
C LYS A 97 18.27 8.49 2.26
N THR A 98 17.97 7.19 2.20
CA THR A 98 18.67 6.25 1.29
C THR A 98 17.77 5.49 0.34
N MET A 99 16.45 5.52 0.53
CA MET A 99 15.51 4.81 -0.33
C MET A 99 14.13 5.47 -0.37
N TYR A 100 13.40 5.17 -1.45
CA TYR A 100 11.96 5.38 -1.60
C TYR A 100 11.24 4.05 -1.36
N CYS A 101 10.03 4.11 -0.81
CA CYS A 101 9.08 3.01 -0.75
C CYS A 101 7.73 3.50 -1.27
N ILE A 102 7.16 2.80 -2.24
CA ILE A 102 5.82 3.07 -2.78
C ILE A 102 5.00 1.82 -2.55
N VAL A 103 3.88 1.98 -1.84
CA VAL A 103 2.93 0.90 -1.59
C VAL A 103 1.60 1.29 -2.18
N SER A 104 1.00 0.40 -2.97
CA SER A 104 -0.34 0.56 -3.52
C SER A 104 -1.22 -0.59 -3.07
N VAL A 105 -2.38 -0.27 -2.51
CA VAL A 105 -3.41 -1.22 -2.09
C VAL A 105 -4.65 -0.99 -2.95
N PHE A 106 -5.26 -2.07 -3.42
CA PHE A 106 -6.54 -2.09 -4.12
C PHE A 106 -7.51 -2.98 -3.35
N GLY A 107 -8.71 -2.48 -3.07
CA GLY A 107 -9.82 -3.24 -2.51
C GLY A 107 -10.92 -3.36 -3.55
N LEU A 108 -11.39 -4.58 -3.80
CA LEU A 108 -12.43 -4.86 -4.78
C LEU A 108 -13.58 -5.63 -4.13
N ALA A 109 -14.79 -5.11 -4.19
CA ALA A 109 -15.98 -5.78 -3.69
C ALA A 109 -16.29 -7.05 -4.49
N PHE A 110 -16.97 -8.01 -3.85
CA PHE A 110 -17.34 -9.28 -4.46
C PHE A 110 -18.73 -9.77 -4.07
#